data_AF-L0JQ45-F1
#
_entry.id   AF-L0JQ45-F1
#
_cell.length_a   1.000
_cell.length_b   1.000
_cell.length_c   1.000
_cell.angle_alpha   90.00
_cell.angle_beta   90.00
_cell.angle_gamma   90.00
#
_symmetry.space_group_name_H-M   'P 1'
#
loop_
_entity.id
_entity.type
_entity.pdbx_description
1 polymer ?
#
loop_
_entity_poly.entity_id
_entity_poly.type
_entity_poly.pdbx_seq_one_letter_code
_entity_poly.pdbx_strand_id
1 'polypeptide(L)'
;MEEISLGVPEPILERLPDDDESAAADMHKAVAGWEDQLNRVRKEAEDDREAAGRILEAIERFEERYETYDAFVPELRAWGQSPIYAIAWRTLYADVIAQLYDHDDLADHLDRERNARLVEDGIRLQDL
;
A
#
# COMPACT_ATOMS: atom_id res chain seq x y z
N MET A 1 4.71 10.49 17.51
CA MET A 1 4.53 10.05 16.12
C MET A 1 3.86 11.14 15.31
N GLU A 2 4.55 11.65 14.31
CA GLU A 2 3.99 12.56 13.29
C GLU A 2 2.91 11.86 12.47
N GLU A 3 1.82 12.56 12.10
CA GLU A 3 0.73 12.03 11.25
C GLU A 3 1.29 11.45 9.94
N ILE A 4 0.71 10.34 9.49
CA ILE A 4 1.00 9.79 8.17
C ILE A 4 0.36 10.74 7.16
N SER A 5 1.13 11.17 6.18
CA SER A 5 0.62 11.90 5.02
C SER A 5 0.90 11.08 3.77
N LEU A 6 -0.15 10.82 2.97
CA LEU A 6 -0.10 10.07 1.75
C LEU A 6 -0.52 10.93 0.57
N GLY A 7 0.25 10.85 -0.52
CA GLY A 7 -0.04 11.52 -1.77
C GLY A 7 -0.32 10.54 -2.91
N VAL A 8 -1.01 11.03 -3.94
CA VAL A 8 -1.00 10.39 -5.26
C VAL A 8 0.10 11.05 -6.09
N PRO A 9 1.10 10.32 -6.59
CA PRO A 9 2.14 10.90 -7.43
C PRO A 9 1.59 11.45 -8.75
N GLU A 10 1.95 12.70 -9.07
CA GLU A 10 1.60 13.34 -10.34
C GLU A 10 1.95 12.49 -11.58
N PRO A 11 3.13 11.81 -11.65
CA PRO A 11 3.46 10.98 -12.80
C PRO A 11 2.51 9.79 -13.02
N ILE A 12 1.73 9.37 -12.02
CA ILE A 12 0.69 8.35 -12.20
C ILE A 12 -0.52 8.97 -12.89
N LEU A 13 -0.91 10.18 -12.49
CA LEU A 13 -2.05 10.91 -13.05
C LEU A 13 -1.81 11.31 -14.50
N GLU A 14 -0.60 11.79 -14.83
CA GLU A 14 -0.20 12.15 -16.20
C GLU A 14 -0.24 10.98 -17.19
N ARG A 15 -0.27 9.74 -16.70
CA ARG A 15 -0.36 8.52 -17.53
C ARG A 15 -1.79 8.07 -17.78
N LEU A 16 -2.76 8.63 -17.07
CA LEU A 16 -4.17 8.32 -17.31
C LEU A 16 -4.60 8.90 -18.67
N PRO A 17 -5.60 8.29 -19.33
CA PRO A 17 -6.19 8.88 -20.53
C PRO A 17 -6.70 10.30 -20.28
N ASP A 18 -6.46 11.22 -21.23
CA ASP A 18 -6.74 12.66 -21.12
C ASP A 18 -8.22 13.00 -20.85
N ASP A 19 -9.13 12.09 -21.17
CA ASP A 19 -10.58 12.24 -21.04
C ASP A 19 -11.16 11.67 -19.74
N ASP A 20 -10.31 11.20 -18.81
CA ASP A 20 -10.74 10.52 -17.59
C ASP A 20 -10.34 11.22 -16.28
N GLU A 21 -10.99 12.37 -16.03
CA GLU A 21 -10.92 13.06 -14.74
C GLU A 21 -11.49 12.21 -13.58
N SER A 22 -12.33 11.21 -13.86
CA SER A 22 -12.94 10.38 -12.82
C SER A 22 -11.96 9.42 -12.18
N ALA A 23 -11.06 8.81 -12.97
CA ALA A 23 -10.05 7.90 -12.46
C ALA A 23 -9.04 8.60 -11.53
N ALA A 24 -8.62 9.82 -11.88
CA ALA A 24 -7.75 10.64 -11.03
C ALA A 24 -8.43 10.98 -9.69
N ALA A 25 -9.68 11.41 -9.72
CA ALA A 25 -10.45 11.72 -8.53
C ALA A 25 -10.64 10.50 -7.62
N ASP A 26 -10.89 9.33 -8.19
CA ASP A 26 -11.03 8.07 -7.44
C ASP A 26 -9.73 7.67 -6.74
N MET A 27 -8.57 7.85 -7.39
CA MET A 27 -7.26 7.60 -6.77
C MET A 27 -7.00 8.53 -5.59
N HIS A 28 -7.26 9.83 -5.74
CA HIS A 28 -7.13 10.79 -4.63
C HIS A 28 -8.05 10.43 -3.47
N LYS A 29 -9.30 10.09 -3.76
CA LYS A 29 -10.27 9.69 -2.74
C LYS A 29 -9.86 8.41 -2.02
N ALA A 30 -9.31 7.43 -2.74
CA ALA A 30 -8.82 6.20 -2.15
C ALA A 30 -7.65 6.47 -1.20
N VAL A 31 -6.64 7.22 -1.65
CA VAL A 31 -5.47 7.57 -0.83
C VAL A 31 -5.86 8.35 0.42
N ALA A 32 -6.73 9.36 0.30
CA ALA A 32 -7.23 10.10 1.46
C ALA A 32 -7.97 9.18 2.46
N GLY A 33 -8.78 8.25 1.96
CA GLY A 33 -9.46 7.28 2.81
C GLY A 33 -8.50 6.32 3.54
N TRP A 34 -7.41 5.90 2.88
CA TRP A 34 -6.36 5.08 3.50
C TRP A 34 -5.58 5.86 4.55
N GLU A 35 -5.20 7.11 4.25
CA GLU A 35 -4.54 8.02 5.20
C GLU A 35 -5.38 8.18 6.47
N ASP A 36 -6.66 8.50 6.33
CA ASP A 36 -7.61 8.65 7.44
C ASP A 36 -7.69 7.38 8.29
N GLN A 37 -7.75 6.21 7.64
CA GLN A 37 -7.84 4.93 8.32
C GLN A 37 -6.55 4.59 9.07
N LEU A 38 -5.38 4.80 8.46
CA LEU A 38 -4.08 4.51 9.07
C LEU A 38 -3.80 5.43 10.25
N ASN A 39 -4.08 6.73 10.13
CA ASN A 39 -3.95 7.67 11.24
C ASN A 39 -4.90 7.34 12.40
N ARG A 40 -6.12 6.86 12.09
CA ARG A 40 -7.05 6.36 13.11
C ARG A 40 -6.50 5.14 13.84
N VAL A 41 -6.03 4.13 13.09
CA VAL A 41 -5.42 2.92 13.65
C VAL A 41 -4.27 3.28 14.60
N ARG A 42 -3.43 4.23 14.19
CA ARG A 42 -2.30 4.69 15.00
C ARG A 42 -2.72 5.41 16.27
N LYS A 43 -3.79 6.21 16.21
CA LYS A 43 -4.35 6.91 17.38
C LYS A 43 -5.03 5.96 18.37
N GLU A 44 -5.60 4.87 17.88
CA GLU A 44 -6.32 3.87 18.68
C GLU A 44 -5.40 2.78 19.26
N ALA A 45 -4.14 2.72 18.84
CA ALA A 45 -3.14 1.80 19.38
C ALA A 45 -2.67 2.23 20.77
N GLU A 46 -2.35 1.24 21.62
CA GLU A 46 -1.83 1.45 22.97
C GLU A 46 -0.37 1.92 22.96
N ASP A 47 0.41 1.46 21.97
CA ASP A 47 1.80 1.86 21.76
C ASP A 47 2.20 1.80 20.27
N ASP A 48 3.41 2.30 19.97
CA ASP A 48 3.97 2.37 18.62
C ASP A 48 4.16 0.98 17.99
N ARG A 49 4.35 -0.04 18.83
CA ARG A 49 4.54 -1.43 18.38
C ARG A 49 3.22 -2.03 17.89
N GLU A 50 2.15 -1.87 18.67
CA GLU A 50 0.81 -2.27 18.26
C GLU A 50 0.38 -1.52 16.99
N ALA A 51 0.66 -0.21 16.93
CA ALA A 51 0.38 0.58 15.74
C ALA A 51 1.10 0.02 14.50
N ALA A 52 2.41 -0.25 14.61
CA ALA A 52 3.19 -0.81 13.51
C ALA A 52 2.69 -2.19 13.09
N GLY A 53 2.31 -3.06 14.03
CA GLY A 53 1.73 -4.37 13.73
C GLY A 53 0.43 -4.28 12.92
N ARG A 54 -0.47 -3.36 13.29
CA ARG A 54 -1.73 -3.12 12.56
C ARG A 54 -1.50 -2.44 11.21
N ILE A 55 -0.52 -1.55 11.10
CA ILE A 55 -0.16 -0.92 9.82
C ILE A 55 0.48 -1.94 8.88
N LEU A 56 1.30 -2.86 9.39
CA LEU A 56 1.88 -3.94 8.60
C LEU A 56 0.79 -4.83 7.96
N GLU A 57 -0.29 -5.11 8.69
CA GLU A 57 -1.45 -5.81 8.13
C GLU A 57 -2.18 -5.03 7.01
N ALA A 58 -2.11 -3.70 7.02
CA ALA A 58 -2.62 -2.87 5.93
C ALA A 58 -1.67 -2.90 4.73
N ILE A 59 -0.35 -2.88 4.97
CA ILE A 59 0.69 -3.03 3.94
C ILE A 59 0.52 -4.38 3.23
N GLU A 60 0.36 -5.48 3.97
CA GLU A 60 0.12 -6.82 3.39
C GLU A 60 -1.10 -6.81 2.46
N ARG A 61 -2.19 -6.14 2.85
CA ARG A 61 -3.38 -5.97 1.99
C ARG A 61 -3.10 -5.10 0.76
N PHE A 62 -2.24 -4.09 0.85
CA PHE A 62 -1.82 -3.30 -0.31
C PHE A 62 -0.96 -4.12 -1.26
N GLU A 63 -0.08 -4.99 -0.74
CA GLU A 63 0.71 -5.92 -1.54
C GLU A 63 -0.19 -6.91 -2.30
N GLU A 64 -1.20 -7.48 -1.66
CA GLU A 64 -2.20 -8.35 -2.33
C GLU A 64 -2.92 -7.62 -3.47
N ARG A 65 -3.27 -6.34 -3.27
CA ARG A 65 -3.90 -5.53 -4.32
C ARG A 65 -2.93 -5.20 -5.43
N TYR A 66 -1.68 -4.85 -5.11
CA TYR A 66 -0.62 -4.66 -6.08
C TYR A 66 -0.50 -5.89 -7.00
N GLU A 67 -0.39 -7.09 -6.42
CA GLU A 67 -0.27 -8.35 -7.17
C GLU A 67 -1.49 -8.61 -8.04
N THR A 68 -2.69 -8.35 -7.52
CA THR A 68 -3.94 -8.48 -8.27
C THR A 68 -3.95 -7.60 -9.51
N TYR A 69 -3.59 -6.32 -9.38
CA TYR A 69 -3.54 -5.41 -10.53
C TYR A 69 -2.41 -5.76 -11.50
N ASP A 70 -1.26 -6.23 -11.00
CA ASP A 70 -0.17 -6.70 -11.86
C ASP A 70 -0.59 -7.92 -12.69
N ALA A 71 -1.32 -8.86 -12.10
CA ALA A 71 -1.85 -10.03 -12.80
C ALA A 71 -2.86 -9.66 -13.90
N PHE A 72 -3.64 -8.59 -13.74
CA PHE A 72 -4.56 -8.11 -14.79
C PHE A 72 -3.85 -7.52 -16.00
N VAL A 73 -2.63 -6.99 -15.85
CA VAL A 73 -1.90 -6.36 -16.96
C VAL A 73 -1.69 -7.31 -18.16
N PRO A 74 -1.10 -8.51 -18.00
CA PRO A 74 -0.96 -9.46 -19.11
C PRO A 74 -2.31 -9.97 -19.64
N GLU A 75 -3.31 -10.16 -18.77
CA GLU A 75 -4.65 -10.62 -19.17
C GLU A 75 -5.34 -9.62 -20.09
N LEU A 76 -5.36 -8.33 -19.71
CA LEU A 76 -5.95 -7.26 -20.50
C LEU A 76 -5.29 -7.13 -21.87
N ARG A 77 -3.95 -7.23 -21.92
CA ARG A 77 -3.20 -7.23 -23.17
C ARG A 77 -3.59 -8.41 -24.07
N ALA A 78 -3.77 -9.60 -23.50
CA ALA A 78 -4.18 -10.79 -24.25
C ALA A 78 -5.59 -10.61 -24.86
N TRP A 79 -6.45 -9.82 -24.23
CA TRP A 79 -7.81 -9.52 -24.69
C TRP A 79 -7.89 -8.26 -25.57
N GLY A 80 -6.75 -7.67 -25.92
CA GLY A 80 -6.69 -6.44 -26.72
C GLY A 80 -7.24 -5.20 -26.01
N GLN A 81 -7.39 -5.24 -24.69
CA GLN A 81 -7.82 -4.12 -23.86
C GLN A 81 -6.62 -3.30 -23.39
N SER A 82 -6.80 -2.00 -23.16
CA SER A 82 -5.76 -1.15 -22.59
C SER A 82 -5.54 -1.49 -21.10
N PRO A 83 -4.31 -1.84 -20.68
CA PRO A 83 -4.02 -2.14 -19.27
C PRO A 83 -3.73 -0.89 -18.43
N ILE A 84 -3.93 0.33 -18.97
CA ILE A 84 -3.40 1.56 -18.38
C ILE A 84 -3.89 1.80 -16.94
N TYR A 85 -5.18 1.57 -16.67
CA TYR A 85 -5.73 1.72 -15.32
C TYR A 85 -5.17 0.68 -14.35
N ALA A 86 -4.99 -0.56 -14.79
CA ALA A 86 -4.39 -1.60 -13.95
C ALA A 86 -2.95 -1.25 -13.58
N ILE A 87 -2.18 -0.73 -14.55
CA ILE A 87 -0.81 -0.23 -14.31
C ILE A 87 -0.83 0.95 -13.34
N ALA A 88 -1.76 1.89 -13.50
CA ALA A 88 -1.85 3.07 -12.63
C ALA A 88 -2.17 2.68 -11.18
N TRP A 89 -3.19 1.84 -10.96
CA TRP A 89 -3.53 1.33 -9.63
C TRP A 89 -2.41 0.49 -9.01
N ARG A 90 -1.81 -0.43 -9.77
CA ARG A 90 -0.63 -1.20 -9.31
C ARG A 90 0.48 -0.26 -8.84
N THR A 91 0.81 0.75 -9.64
CA THR A 91 1.87 1.71 -9.32
C THR A 91 1.52 2.53 -8.09
N LEU A 92 0.25 2.92 -7.93
CA LEU A 92 -0.22 3.65 -6.76
C LEU A 92 -0.08 2.84 -5.48
N TYR A 93 -0.42 1.54 -5.48
CA TYR A 93 -0.22 0.68 -4.32
C TYR A 93 1.26 0.56 -3.95
N ALA A 94 2.14 0.34 -4.93
CA ALA A 94 3.58 0.29 -4.67
C ALA A 94 4.11 1.60 -4.07
N ASP A 95 3.61 2.74 -4.56
CA ASP A 95 4.02 4.05 -4.09
C ASP A 95 3.51 4.36 -2.68
N VAL A 96 2.25 4.02 -2.35
CA VAL A 96 1.73 4.14 -0.99
C VAL A 96 2.53 3.27 -0.01
N ILE A 97 2.88 2.04 -0.40
CA ILE A 97 3.74 1.18 0.42
C ILE A 97 5.10 1.85 0.64
N ALA A 98 5.72 2.40 -0.40
CA ALA A 98 6.99 3.13 -0.27
C ALA A 98 6.87 4.34 0.67
N GLN A 99 5.82 5.16 0.54
CA GLN A 99 5.56 6.30 1.43
C GLN A 99 5.43 5.89 2.91
N LEU A 100 4.87 4.71 3.19
CA LEU A 100 4.78 4.18 4.56
C LEU A 100 6.14 3.72 5.11
N TYR A 101 7.00 3.16 4.25
CA TYR A 101 8.37 2.78 4.63
C TYR A 101 9.33 3.98 4.70
N ASP A 102 9.03 5.07 4.00
CA ASP A 102 9.80 6.32 4.06
C ASP A 102 9.37 7.23 5.23
N HIS A 103 8.33 6.87 5.98
CA HIS A 103 7.90 7.61 7.16
C HIS A 103 8.83 7.30 8.35
N ASP A 104 9.70 8.26 8.69
CA ASP A 104 10.82 8.08 9.64
C ASP A 104 10.40 7.49 11.00
N ASP A 105 9.26 7.91 11.54
CA ASP A 105 8.75 7.42 12.83
C ASP A 105 8.19 5.99 12.74
N LEU A 106 7.80 5.52 11.55
CA LEU A 106 7.12 4.24 11.34
C LEU A 106 8.05 3.14 10.82
N ALA A 107 8.98 3.49 9.93
CA ALA A 107 9.88 2.57 9.24
C ALA A 107 10.62 1.63 10.21
N ASP A 108 11.19 2.23 11.26
CA ASP A 108 11.95 1.56 12.31
C ASP A 108 11.13 0.51 13.07
N HIS A 109 9.84 0.78 13.28
CA HIS A 109 8.93 -0.15 13.94
C HIS A 109 8.43 -1.24 13.00
N LEU A 110 8.14 -0.89 11.74
CA LEU A 110 7.74 -1.85 10.71
C LEU A 110 8.83 -2.89 10.45
N ASP A 111 10.09 -2.47 10.33
CA ASP A 111 11.22 -3.37 10.09
C ASP A 111 11.43 -4.34 11.25
N ARG A 112 11.33 -3.85 12.50
CA ARG A 112 11.44 -4.70 13.69
C ARG A 112 10.30 -5.72 13.75
N GLU A 113 9.06 -5.29 13.52
CA GLU A 113 7.90 -6.19 13.55
C GLU A 113 7.93 -7.22 12.42
N ARG A 114 8.29 -6.81 11.20
CA ARG A 114 8.44 -7.74 10.07
C ARG A 114 9.50 -8.79 10.35
N ASN A 115 10.66 -8.40 10.89
CA ASN A 115 11.71 -9.33 11.27
C ASN A 115 11.26 -10.27 12.40
N ALA A 116 10.51 -9.77 13.38
CA ALA A 116 9.97 -10.60 14.46
C ALA A 116 9.01 -11.67 13.92
N ARG A 117 8.09 -11.32 13.01
CA ARG A 117 7.18 -12.27 12.35
C ARG A 117 7.94 -13.31 11.53
N LEU A 118 8.93 -12.90 10.73
CA LEU A 118 9.76 -13.84 9.95
C LEU A 118 10.49 -14.86 10.81
N VAL A 119 11.02 -14.43 11.97
CA VAL A 119 11.67 -15.34 12.93
C VAL A 119 10.65 -16.31 13.53
N GLU A 120 9.48 -15.82 13.94
CA GLU A 120 8.43 -16.65 14.51
C GLU A 120 7.94 -17.72 13.52
N ASP A 121 7.70 -17.34 12.26
CA ASP A 121 7.29 -18.28 11.22
C ASP A 121 8.40 -19.29 10.87
N GLY A 122 9.66 -18.85 10.87
CA GLY A 122 10.83 -19.72 10.69
C GLY A 122 10.97 -20.76 11.80
N ILE A 123 10.70 -20.41 13.06
CA ILE A 123 10.68 -21.35 14.19
C ILE A 123 9.52 -22.34 14.03
N ARG A 124 8.32 -21.87 13.70
CA ARG A 124 7.15 -22.75 13.47
C ARG A 124 7.38 -23.79 12.37
N LEU A 125 8.13 -23.45 11.33
CA LEU A 125 8.48 -24.38 10.24
C LEU A 125 9.55 -25.42 10.63
N GLN A 126 10.40 -25.15 11.63
CA GLN A 126 11.41 -26.10 12.11
C GLN A 126 10.83 -27.17 13.06
N ASP A 127 9.68 -26.89 13.68
CA ASP A 127 8.99 -27.78 14.61
C ASP A 127 7.98 -28.75 13.92
N LEU A 128 7.88 -28.73 12.58
CA LEU A 128 7.02 -29.60 11.75
C LEU A 128 7.81 -30.75 11.09
#